data_AF-R6P2Z1-F1
#
_entry.id   AF-R6P2Z1-F1
#
_cell.length_a   1.000
_cell.length_b   1.000
_cell.length_c   1.000
_cell.angle_alpha   90.00
_cell.angle_beta   90.00
_cell.angle_gamma   90.00
#
_symmetry.space_group_name_H-M   'P 1'
#
loop_
_entity.id
_entity.type
_entity.pdbx_description
1 polymer ?
#
loop_
_entity_poly.entity_id
_entity_poly.type
_entity_poly.pdbx_seq_one_letter_code
_entity_poly.pdbx_strand_id
1 'polypeptide(L)'
;MLKAKTDRFQQARLNLKQNVLDAVADGVKVNFISGSGLAFGEEMYTFFSIMSSSGKVNSDGIINLSSTALGTTGTVGGATIAKQAHDNPDYPGYSYLSPDGTIDISTAVLPDNTWVFLKQYHEVGNNDVVLNLAKALLLGEIENVHSNPAKYPQYNYFCNTKTLRRWRINDGKEALKKTDLSEEDRAEIVAAIAQAEAVLEMTVADQTAVEAAQARLDTILYKVGQLTPPKEESKLAPGLEKFFESMSWMLYKTLGGGSVYDKIFH
;
A
#
# COMPACT_ATOMS: atom_id res chain seq x y z
N MET A 1 -23.32 9.52 -32.97
CA MET A 1 -22.01 8.85 -32.84
C MET A 1 -21.53 8.73 -31.39
N LEU A 2 -21.67 9.77 -30.55
CA LEU A 2 -21.25 9.73 -29.13
C LEU A 2 -22.03 8.69 -28.30
N LYS A 3 -23.37 8.65 -28.40
CA LYS A 3 -24.23 7.67 -27.70
C LYS A 3 -23.77 6.22 -27.92
N ALA A 4 -23.50 5.85 -29.17
CA ALA A 4 -23.06 4.48 -29.48
C ALA A 4 -21.71 4.13 -28.84
N LYS A 5 -20.79 5.10 -28.72
CA LYS A 5 -19.50 4.90 -28.05
C LYS A 5 -19.68 4.76 -26.53
N THR A 6 -20.52 5.59 -25.93
CA THR A 6 -20.82 5.50 -24.49
C THR A 6 -21.56 4.21 -24.14
N ASP A 7 -22.48 3.76 -24.99
CA ASP A 7 -23.20 2.49 -24.81
C ASP A 7 -22.23 1.30 -24.87
N ARG A 8 -21.31 1.28 -25.84
CA ARG A 8 -20.27 0.24 -25.93
C ARG A 8 -19.35 0.23 -24.71
N PHE A 9 -18.91 1.40 -24.26
CA PHE A 9 -18.10 1.52 -23.05
C PHE A 9 -18.85 1.02 -21.81
N GLN A 10 -20.12 1.39 -21.66
CA GLN A 10 -20.95 0.91 -20.56
C GLN A 10 -21.11 -0.61 -20.58
N GLN A 11 -21.35 -1.21 -21.74
CA GLN A 11 -21.43 -2.66 -21.89
C GLN A 11 -20.10 -3.34 -21.55
N ALA A 12 -18.97 -2.79 -22.03
CA ALA A 12 -17.65 -3.30 -21.68
C ALA A 12 -17.39 -3.25 -20.16
N ARG A 13 -17.85 -2.18 -19.48
CA ARG A 13 -17.75 -2.04 -18.02
C ARG A 13 -18.60 -3.07 -17.28
N LEU A 14 -19.84 -3.28 -17.72
CA LEU A 14 -20.74 -4.28 -17.12
C LEU A 14 -20.19 -5.71 -17.28
N ASN A 15 -19.56 -5.99 -18.42
CA ASN A 15 -18.99 -7.30 -18.75
C ASN A 15 -17.52 -7.44 -18.35
N LEU A 16 -16.95 -6.52 -17.56
CA LEU A 16 -15.51 -6.47 -17.28
C LEU A 16 -14.96 -7.81 -16.76
N LYS A 17 -15.68 -8.48 -15.84
CA LYS A 17 -15.26 -9.79 -15.31
C LYS A 17 -15.13 -10.83 -16.42
N GLN A 18 -16.14 -10.96 -17.26
CA GLN A 18 -16.13 -11.91 -18.38
C GLN A 18 -15.05 -11.56 -19.40
N ASN A 19 -14.92 -10.27 -19.76
CA ASN A 19 -13.90 -9.81 -20.70
C ASN A 19 -12.48 -10.12 -20.22
N VAL A 20 -12.22 -10.04 -18.91
CA VAL A 20 -10.92 -10.42 -18.32
C VAL A 20 -10.69 -11.92 -18.45
N LEU A 21 -11.69 -12.75 -18.14
CA LEU A 21 -11.59 -14.20 -18.28
C LEU A 21 -11.36 -14.62 -19.75
N ASP A 22 -12.10 -14.01 -20.68
CA ASP A 22 -11.95 -14.26 -22.11
C ASP A 22 -10.55 -13.88 -22.60
N ALA A 23 -10.03 -12.71 -22.17
CA ALA A 23 -8.67 -12.29 -22.51
C ALA A 23 -7.61 -13.28 -21.98
N VAL A 24 -7.78 -13.79 -20.75
CA VAL A 24 -6.89 -14.82 -20.20
C VAL A 24 -6.97 -16.12 -21.00
N ALA A 25 -8.17 -16.55 -21.39
CA ALA A 25 -8.36 -17.72 -22.25
C ALA A 25 -7.69 -17.56 -23.63
N ASP A 26 -7.63 -16.33 -24.15
CA ASP A 26 -6.91 -15.96 -25.37
C ASP A 26 -5.38 -15.81 -25.17
N GLY A 27 -4.86 -16.09 -23.97
CA GLY A 27 -3.43 -16.07 -23.65
C GLY A 27 -2.90 -14.73 -23.13
N VAL A 28 -3.77 -13.76 -22.83
CA VAL A 28 -3.36 -12.50 -22.20
C VAL A 28 -3.06 -12.75 -20.72
N LYS A 29 -1.86 -12.39 -20.27
CA LYS A 29 -1.51 -12.43 -18.85
C LYS A 29 -2.12 -11.23 -18.12
N VAL A 30 -3.01 -11.51 -17.17
CA VAL A 30 -3.64 -10.50 -16.32
C VAL A 30 -3.32 -10.81 -14.86
N ASN A 31 -2.79 -9.83 -14.13
CA ASN A 31 -2.49 -9.94 -12.71
C ASN A 31 -3.04 -8.71 -11.98
N PHE A 32 -3.53 -8.91 -10.77
CA PHE A 32 -3.98 -7.84 -9.88
C PHE A 32 -2.97 -7.66 -8.74
N ILE A 33 -2.50 -6.44 -8.54
CA ILE A 33 -1.68 -6.04 -7.38
C ILE A 33 -2.39 -4.88 -6.72
N SER A 34 -2.89 -5.09 -5.51
CA SER A 34 -3.85 -4.16 -4.88
C SER A 34 -3.43 -3.73 -3.49
N GLY A 35 -3.63 -2.45 -3.17
CA GLY A 35 -3.63 -1.98 -1.79
C GLY A 35 -4.96 -2.26 -1.11
N SER A 36 -4.92 -2.51 0.20
CA SER A 36 -6.11 -2.83 1.00
C SER A 36 -5.92 -2.51 2.48
N GLY A 37 -6.96 -2.75 3.27
CA GLY A 37 -6.91 -2.62 4.73
C GLY A 37 -7.08 -1.20 5.24
N LEU A 38 -7.51 -0.27 4.38
CA LEU A 38 -7.83 1.12 4.73
C LEU A 38 -9.30 1.42 4.45
N ALA A 39 -9.90 2.33 5.21
CA ALA A 39 -11.17 2.94 4.86
C ALA A 39 -10.98 4.08 3.84
N PHE A 40 -12.04 4.42 3.09
CA PHE A 40 -11.99 5.62 2.24
C PHE A 40 -11.67 6.85 3.06
N GLY A 41 -10.67 7.60 2.60
CA GLY A 41 -10.22 8.82 3.24
C GLY A 41 -9.48 8.64 4.56
N GLU A 42 -8.96 7.45 4.84
CA GLU A 42 -8.04 7.24 5.96
C GLU A 42 -6.75 8.05 5.74
N GLU A 43 -6.32 8.75 6.79
CA GLU A 43 -5.10 9.57 6.87
C GLU A 43 -4.87 10.55 5.71
N MET A 44 -4.11 10.15 4.69
CA MET A 44 -3.68 11.05 3.60
C MET A 44 -4.82 11.55 2.70
N TYR A 45 -6.00 10.92 2.81
CA TYR A 45 -7.10 11.08 1.87
C TYR A 45 -8.40 11.57 2.50
N THR A 46 -8.33 12.22 3.67
CA THR A 46 -9.50 12.64 4.48
C THR A 46 -10.65 13.28 3.70
N PHE A 47 -10.41 13.96 2.58
CA PHE A 47 -11.46 14.45 1.69
C PHE A 47 -12.45 13.36 1.24
N PHE A 48 -12.00 12.14 0.97
CA PHE A 48 -12.86 11.03 0.53
C PHE A 48 -13.72 10.42 1.65
N SER A 49 -13.49 10.83 2.91
CA SER A 49 -14.29 10.37 4.06
C SER A 49 -15.75 10.86 4.01
N ILE A 50 -16.06 11.86 3.17
CA ILE A 50 -17.43 12.37 2.98
C ILE A 50 -18.38 11.39 2.29
N MET A 51 -17.84 10.33 1.67
CA MET A 51 -18.62 9.35 0.93
C MET A 51 -19.38 8.44 1.90
N SER A 52 -20.63 8.07 1.57
CA SER A 52 -21.46 7.20 2.42
C SER A 52 -20.89 5.78 2.62
N SER A 53 -19.95 5.38 1.76
CA SER A 53 -19.15 4.16 1.82
C SER A 53 -17.94 4.25 2.74
N SER A 54 -17.60 5.45 3.23
CA SER A 54 -16.53 5.68 4.20
C SER A 54 -16.77 4.82 5.45
N GLY A 55 -15.73 4.08 5.86
CA GLY A 55 -15.81 3.15 7.00
C GLY A 55 -16.66 1.89 6.78
N LYS A 56 -17.13 1.61 5.56
CA LYS A 56 -17.90 0.38 5.24
C LYS A 56 -17.24 -0.53 4.21
N VAL A 57 -16.18 -0.06 3.54
CA VAL A 57 -15.59 -0.70 2.38
C VAL A 57 -14.08 -0.76 2.51
N ASN A 58 -13.50 -1.95 2.27
CA ASN A 58 -12.05 -2.15 2.24
C ASN A 58 -11.46 -1.47 1.00
N SER A 59 -10.42 -0.68 1.18
CA SER A 59 -9.83 0.16 0.13
C SER A 59 -8.34 0.38 0.34
N ASP A 60 -7.71 1.04 -0.64
CA ASP A 60 -6.37 1.64 -0.54
C ASP A 60 -6.41 3.12 -0.06
N GLY A 61 -7.55 3.55 0.50
CA GLY A 61 -7.84 4.93 0.88
C GLY A 61 -8.60 5.73 -0.18
N ILE A 62 -8.60 5.31 -1.46
CA ILE A 62 -9.29 6.02 -2.56
C ILE A 62 -10.17 5.09 -3.42
N ILE A 63 -9.80 3.82 -3.61
CA ILE A 63 -10.49 2.87 -4.48
C ILE A 63 -10.83 1.59 -3.69
N ASN A 64 -12.06 1.08 -3.89
CA ASN A 64 -12.54 -0.16 -3.29
C ASN A 64 -11.70 -1.37 -3.73
N LEU A 65 -11.34 -2.24 -2.78
CA LEU A 65 -10.61 -3.50 -3.02
C LEU A 65 -11.28 -4.37 -4.09
N SER A 66 -12.61 -4.48 -4.09
CA SER A 66 -13.33 -5.29 -5.09
C SER A 66 -13.20 -4.76 -6.53
N SER A 67 -12.72 -3.52 -6.69
CA SER A 67 -12.40 -2.90 -7.97
C SER A 67 -10.92 -3.02 -8.34
N THR A 68 -9.99 -2.94 -7.37
CA THR A 68 -8.54 -3.04 -7.62
C THR A 68 -8.08 -4.49 -7.77
N ALA A 69 -8.63 -5.38 -6.94
CA ALA A 69 -8.58 -6.82 -7.08
C ALA A 69 -9.98 -7.31 -7.49
N LEU A 70 -10.19 -7.42 -8.81
CA LEU A 70 -11.52 -7.51 -9.39
C LEU A 70 -12.35 -8.64 -8.77
N GLY A 71 -13.42 -8.28 -8.06
CA GLY A 71 -14.36 -9.22 -7.44
C GLY A 71 -14.04 -9.65 -6.00
N THR A 72 -12.85 -9.34 -5.49
CA THR A 72 -12.42 -9.71 -4.13
C THR A 72 -13.36 -9.18 -3.06
N THR A 73 -13.61 -9.99 -2.04
CA THR A 73 -14.43 -9.60 -0.87
C THR A 73 -13.51 -9.11 0.24
N GLY A 74 -13.81 -7.93 0.79
CA GLY A 74 -13.07 -7.34 1.90
C GLY A 74 -13.99 -6.59 2.85
N THR A 75 -13.67 -6.60 4.14
CA THR A 75 -14.35 -5.82 5.19
C THR A 75 -13.42 -4.76 5.75
N VAL A 76 -13.97 -3.79 6.49
CA VAL A 76 -13.22 -2.79 7.25
C VAL A 76 -13.50 -2.91 8.74
N GLY A 77 -12.57 -2.41 9.55
CA GLY A 77 -12.73 -2.31 11.00
C GLY A 77 -12.60 -3.63 11.77
N GLY A 78 -11.92 -4.63 11.20
CA GLY A 78 -11.63 -5.89 11.90
C GLY A 78 -12.80 -6.89 11.97
N ALA A 79 -13.88 -6.66 11.23
CA ALA A 79 -14.95 -7.64 11.08
C ALA A 79 -14.45 -8.82 10.23
N THR A 80 -14.16 -9.98 10.85
CA THR A 80 -13.65 -11.15 10.14
C THR A 80 -14.68 -11.68 9.13
N ILE A 81 -14.28 -11.82 7.87
CA ILE A 81 -15.02 -12.54 6.84
C ILE A 81 -14.98 -14.02 7.24
N ALA A 82 -16.10 -14.52 7.74
CA ALA A 82 -16.26 -15.90 8.17
C ALA A 82 -15.20 -16.36 9.20
N LYS A 83 -15.32 -15.91 10.46
CA LYS A 83 -14.52 -16.38 11.60
C LYS A 83 -14.37 -17.91 11.68
N GLN A 84 -15.41 -18.66 11.29
CA GLN A 84 -15.39 -20.13 11.24
C GLN A 84 -14.43 -20.71 10.19
N ALA A 85 -14.23 -20.02 9.06
CA ALA A 85 -13.25 -20.40 8.04
C ALA A 85 -11.84 -20.02 8.48
N HIS A 86 -11.64 -18.81 9.02
CA HIS A 86 -10.34 -18.36 9.52
C HIS A 86 -9.80 -19.19 10.70
N ASP A 87 -10.66 -19.71 11.56
CA ASP A 87 -10.24 -20.52 12.71
C ASP A 87 -10.10 -22.03 12.35
N ASN A 88 -10.33 -22.41 11.08
CA ASN A 88 -10.25 -23.78 10.59
C ASN A 88 -9.34 -23.89 9.33
N PRO A 89 -8.07 -24.28 9.49
CA PRO A 89 -7.13 -24.49 8.38
C PRO A 89 -7.60 -25.50 7.30
N ASP A 90 -8.54 -26.39 7.63
CA ASP A 90 -9.09 -27.37 6.69
C ASP A 90 -10.24 -26.82 5.84
N TYR A 91 -10.64 -25.55 6.04
CA TYR A 91 -11.72 -24.94 5.26
C TYR A 91 -11.30 -24.79 3.78
N PRO A 92 -12.12 -25.23 2.80
CA PRO A 92 -11.83 -25.01 1.38
C PRO A 92 -11.68 -23.52 1.07
N GLY A 93 -10.48 -23.12 0.62
CA GLY A 93 -10.16 -21.72 0.33
C GLY A 93 -9.53 -20.97 1.52
N TYR A 94 -9.20 -21.64 2.62
CA TYR A 94 -8.45 -21.07 3.74
C TYR A 94 -7.19 -20.30 3.30
N SER A 95 -6.47 -20.84 2.31
CA SER A 95 -5.26 -20.24 1.75
C SER A 95 -5.47 -18.88 1.08
N TYR A 96 -6.72 -18.53 0.75
CA TYR A 96 -7.09 -17.24 0.15
C TYR A 96 -7.62 -16.23 1.18
N LEU A 97 -7.65 -16.57 2.46
CA LEU A 97 -8.00 -15.63 3.52
C LEU A 97 -6.78 -14.82 3.93
N SER A 98 -6.96 -13.53 4.19
CA SER A 98 -5.89 -12.72 4.77
C SER A 98 -5.53 -13.22 6.18
N PRO A 99 -4.29 -12.97 6.64
CA PRO A 99 -3.87 -13.36 8.00
C PRO A 99 -4.70 -12.76 9.13
N ASP A 100 -5.39 -11.64 8.89
CA ASP A 100 -6.32 -11.00 9.83
C ASP A 100 -7.80 -11.38 9.59
N GLY A 101 -8.04 -12.23 8.58
CA GLY A 101 -9.35 -12.71 8.16
C GLY A 101 -10.30 -11.63 7.65
N THR A 102 -9.81 -10.46 7.25
CA THR A 102 -10.63 -9.34 6.74
C THR A 102 -10.82 -9.36 5.22
N ILE A 103 -10.11 -10.23 4.50
CA ILE A 103 -10.14 -10.34 3.03
C ILE A 103 -10.25 -11.81 2.63
N ASP A 104 -11.07 -12.08 1.62
CA ASP A 104 -11.21 -13.38 0.95
C ASP A 104 -10.96 -13.21 -0.56
N ILE A 105 -9.80 -13.68 -1.02
CA ILE A 105 -9.39 -13.63 -2.43
C ILE A 105 -10.06 -14.74 -3.26
N SER A 106 -10.67 -15.75 -2.65
CA SER A 106 -11.34 -16.83 -3.40
C SER A 106 -12.51 -16.32 -4.25
N THR A 107 -13.03 -15.13 -3.93
CA THR A 107 -14.11 -14.46 -4.68
C THR A 107 -13.60 -13.58 -5.84
N ALA A 108 -12.28 -13.38 -5.95
CA ALA A 108 -11.67 -12.64 -7.06
C ALA A 108 -11.92 -13.34 -8.40
N VAL A 109 -11.90 -12.57 -9.49
CA VAL A 109 -12.00 -13.12 -10.85
C VAL A 109 -10.79 -14.01 -11.18
N LEU A 110 -9.61 -13.67 -10.68
CA LEU A 110 -8.38 -14.44 -10.85
C LEU A 110 -7.67 -14.64 -9.50
N PRO A 111 -8.13 -15.56 -8.62
CA PRO A 111 -7.59 -15.72 -7.26
C PRO A 111 -6.08 -15.99 -7.23
N ASP A 112 -5.59 -16.86 -8.12
CA ASP A 112 -4.18 -17.23 -8.20
C ASP A 112 -3.28 -16.13 -8.81
N ASN A 113 -3.87 -15.14 -9.48
CA ASN A 113 -3.17 -14.00 -10.08
C ASN A 113 -3.45 -12.69 -9.33
N THR A 114 -3.80 -12.77 -8.05
CA THR A 114 -4.14 -11.62 -7.21
C THR A 114 -3.23 -11.56 -5.99
N TRP A 115 -2.54 -10.43 -5.83
CA TRP A 115 -1.73 -10.07 -4.67
C TRP A 115 -2.31 -8.86 -3.96
N VAL A 116 -2.22 -8.86 -2.63
CA VAL A 116 -2.78 -7.82 -1.77
C VAL A 116 -1.74 -7.31 -0.78
N PHE A 117 -1.56 -5.99 -0.76
CA PHE A 117 -0.70 -5.27 0.17
C PHE A 117 -1.55 -4.58 1.23
N LEU A 118 -1.47 -5.07 2.46
CA LEU A 118 -2.21 -4.56 3.60
C LEU A 118 -1.64 -3.22 4.06
N LYS A 119 -2.52 -2.29 4.45
CA LYS A 119 -2.21 -0.90 4.85
C LYS A 119 -1.51 -0.08 3.76
N GLN A 120 -1.61 -0.51 2.50
CA GLN A 120 -1.01 0.18 1.37
C GLN A 120 -1.93 1.31 0.91
N TYR A 121 -1.44 2.54 1.05
CA TYR A 121 -2.08 3.71 0.43
C TYR A 121 -2.04 3.62 -1.10
N HIS A 122 -2.96 4.35 -1.74
CA HIS A 122 -3.11 4.38 -3.19
C HIS A 122 -1.79 4.61 -3.97
N GLU A 123 -0.81 5.36 -3.44
CA GLU A 123 0.51 5.50 -4.07
C GLU A 123 1.41 4.28 -3.89
N VAL A 124 1.05 3.21 -4.59
CA VAL A 124 1.85 1.97 -4.70
C VAL A 124 3.29 2.21 -5.16
N GLY A 125 3.53 3.28 -5.91
CA GLY A 125 4.87 3.66 -6.37
C GLY A 125 5.84 4.05 -5.26
N ASN A 126 5.39 4.23 -4.01
CA ASN A 126 6.27 4.48 -2.86
C ASN A 126 6.76 3.20 -2.17
N ASN A 127 6.33 2.03 -2.65
CA ASN A 127 6.65 0.73 -2.08
C ASN A 127 7.42 -0.13 -3.10
N ASP A 128 8.75 -0.18 -2.98
CA ASP A 128 9.58 -0.95 -3.92
C ASP A 128 9.33 -2.48 -3.82
N VAL A 129 8.75 -2.99 -2.72
CA VAL A 129 8.32 -4.39 -2.63
C VAL A 129 7.23 -4.70 -3.67
N VAL A 130 6.28 -3.78 -3.86
CA VAL A 130 5.25 -3.86 -4.92
C VAL A 130 5.90 -3.79 -6.31
N LEU A 131 6.87 -2.89 -6.49
CA LEU A 131 7.55 -2.71 -7.77
C LEU A 131 8.40 -3.93 -8.14
N ASN A 132 9.03 -4.58 -7.16
CA ASN A 132 9.81 -5.81 -7.36
C ASN A 132 8.91 -7.00 -7.72
N LEU A 133 7.70 -7.08 -7.16
CA LEU A 133 6.68 -8.04 -7.60
C LEU A 133 6.26 -7.77 -9.06
N ALA A 134 5.94 -6.51 -9.39
CA ALA A 134 5.54 -6.13 -10.74
C ALA A 134 6.64 -6.42 -11.76
N LYS A 135 7.90 -6.14 -11.43
CA LYS A 135 9.09 -6.48 -12.23
C LYS A 135 9.17 -7.98 -12.46
N ALA A 136 9.04 -8.80 -11.42
CA ALA A 136 9.11 -10.26 -11.55
C ALA A 136 8.01 -10.81 -12.48
N LEU A 137 6.78 -10.29 -12.39
CA LEU A 137 5.68 -10.65 -13.28
C LEU A 137 5.94 -10.24 -14.73
N LEU A 138 6.43 -9.01 -14.96
CA LEU A 138 6.73 -8.49 -16.29
C LEU A 138 7.88 -9.23 -16.97
N LEU A 139 8.89 -9.64 -16.19
CA LEU A 139 10.03 -10.43 -16.68
C LEU A 139 9.70 -11.92 -16.81
N GLY A 140 8.52 -12.36 -16.33
CA GLY A 140 8.11 -13.76 -16.36
C GLY A 140 8.88 -14.66 -15.38
N GLU A 141 9.48 -14.07 -14.34
CA GLU A 141 10.17 -14.82 -13.27
C GLU A 141 9.19 -15.60 -12.39
N ILE A 142 7.95 -15.13 -12.31
CA ILE A 142 6.82 -15.78 -11.63
C ILE A 142 5.58 -15.71 -12.51
N GLU A 143 4.66 -16.66 -12.32
CA GLU A 143 3.41 -16.74 -13.08
C GLU A 143 2.18 -16.40 -12.23
N ASN A 144 2.18 -16.87 -10.98
CA ASN A 144 1.06 -16.77 -10.05
C ASN A 144 1.58 -16.78 -8.60
N VAL A 145 0.67 -16.66 -7.63
CA VAL A 145 1.00 -16.62 -6.19
C VAL A 145 1.74 -17.87 -5.67
N HIS A 146 1.63 -19.00 -6.39
CA HIS A 146 2.26 -20.27 -6.02
C HIS A 146 3.68 -20.43 -6.55
N SER A 147 4.13 -19.55 -7.46
CA SER A 147 5.44 -19.69 -8.11
C SER A 147 6.62 -19.55 -7.13
N ASN A 148 6.55 -18.60 -6.20
CA ASN A 148 7.55 -18.42 -5.15
C ASN A 148 6.95 -17.64 -3.95
N PRO A 149 6.07 -18.26 -3.16
CA PRO A 149 5.34 -17.58 -2.08
C PRO A 149 6.26 -17.10 -0.94
N ALA A 150 7.46 -17.68 -0.79
CA ALA A 150 8.45 -17.23 0.19
C ALA A 150 9.03 -15.86 -0.17
N LYS A 151 9.23 -15.60 -1.47
CA LYS A 151 9.76 -14.32 -1.98
C LYS A 151 8.63 -13.32 -2.29
N TYR A 152 7.52 -13.80 -2.83
CA TYR A 152 6.39 -12.98 -3.29
C TYR A 152 5.07 -13.48 -2.68
N PRO A 153 4.87 -13.29 -1.36
CA PRO A 153 3.67 -13.79 -0.69
C PRO A 153 2.40 -13.11 -1.22
N GLN A 154 1.29 -13.86 -1.27
CA GLN A 154 -0.02 -13.36 -1.73
C GLN A 154 -0.49 -12.16 -0.90
N TYR A 155 -0.23 -12.20 0.42
CA TYR A 155 -0.43 -11.10 1.33
C TYR A 155 0.91 -10.53 1.77
N ASN A 156 1.07 -9.23 1.62
CA ASN A 156 2.24 -8.49 2.03
C ASN A 156 1.80 -7.17 2.67
N TYR A 157 2.74 -6.31 3.06
CA TYR A 157 2.42 -5.07 3.76
C TYR A 157 2.99 -3.83 3.07
N PHE A 158 2.44 -2.69 3.44
CA PHE A 158 3.03 -1.39 3.12
C PHE A 158 4.49 -1.30 3.61
N CYS A 159 5.36 -0.81 2.74
CA CYS A 159 6.77 -0.54 3.02
C CYS A 159 7.17 0.74 2.27
N ASN A 160 7.43 1.84 2.98
CA ASN A 160 7.67 3.14 2.36
C ASN A 160 9.15 3.39 2.12
N THR A 161 9.60 3.13 0.90
CA THR A 161 10.98 3.29 0.46
C THR A 161 11.22 4.60 -0.30
N LYS A 162 10.18 5.43 -0.47
CA LYS A 162 10.19 6.67 -1.29
C LYS A 162 11.38 7.56 -0.97
N THR A 163 11.65 7.81 0.31
CA THR A 163 12.69 8.76 0.74
C THR A 163 14.08 8.28 0.36
N LEU A 164 14.36 6.99 0.60
CA LEU A 164 15.63 6.36 0.23
C LEU A 164 15.85 6.42 -1.27
N ARG A 165 14.88 5.90 -2.04
CA ARG A 165 14.98 5.79 -3.50
C ARG A 165 15.06 7.14 -4.18
N ARG A 166 14.23 8.11 -3.77
CA ARG A 166 14.09 9.39 -4.48
C ARG A 166 15.21 10.38 -4.15
N TRP A 167 15.73 10.34 -2.93
CA TRP A 167 16.66 11.36 -2.44
C TRP A 167 17.91 10.77 -1.78
N ARG A 168 17.77 10.00 -0.69
CA ARG A 168 18.90 9.75 0.23
C ARG A 168 20.07 9.00 -0.38
N ILE A 169 19.82 8.03 -1.25
CA ILE A 169 20.92 7.33 -1.93
C ILE A 169 21.73 8.31 -2.79
N ASN A 170 21.05 9.22 -3.50
CA ASN A 170 21.72 10.25 -4.28
C ASN A 170 22.43 11.28 -3.38
N ASP A 171 21.82 11.69 -2.28
CA ASP A 171 22.46 12.56 -1.28
C ASP A 171 23.78 11.94 -0.77
N GLY A 172 23.78 10.63 -0.51
CA GLY A 172 25.00 9.88 -0.16
C GLY A 172 26.04 9.83 -1.27
N LYS A 173 25.63 9.58 -2.51
CA LYS A 173 26.52 9.60 -3.68
C LYS A 173 27.13 10.98 -3.91
N GLU A 174 26.38 12.06 -3.67
CA GLU A 174 26.90 13.43 -3.72
C GLU A 174 27.86 13.72 -2.56
N ALA A 175 27.56 13.26 -1.34
CA ALA A 175 28.46 13.43 -0.20
C ALA A 175 29.84 12.82 -0.46
N LEU A 176 29.92 11.66 -1.12
CA LEU A 176 31.19 11.00 -1.47
C LEU A 176 32.11 11.82 -2.39
N LYS A 177 31.58 12.85 -3.06
CA LYS A 177 32.37 13.75 -3.92
C LYS A 177 33.15 14.80 -3.12
N LYS A 178 32.85 14.99 -1.83
CA LYS A 178 33.60 15.88 -0.95
C LYS A 178 35.05 15.41 -0.78
N THR A 179 35.98 16.36 -0.82
CA THR A 179 37.42 16.10 -0.77
C THR A 179 37.98 16.06 0.65
N ASP A 180 37.20 16.53 1.63
CA ASP A 180 37.57 16.72 3.03
C ASP A 180 36.99 15.63 3.97
N LEU A 181 36.44 14.54 3.41
CA LEU A 181 35.94 13.41 4.20
C LEU A 181 37.09 12.60 4.81
N SER A 182 36.93 12.21 6.08
CA SER A 182 37.75 11.17 6.68
C SER A 182 37.54 9.82 5.99
N GLU A 183 38.53 8.92 6.06
CA GLU A 183 38.40 7.56 5.51
C GLU A 183 37.25 6.79 6.18
N GLU A 184 37.06 6.99 7.48
CA GLU A 184 35.96 6.39 8.25
C GLU A 184 34.59 6.88 7.77
N ASP A 185 34.42 8.19 7.57
CA ASP A 185 33.16 8.75 7.08
C ASP A 185 32.85 8.30 5.66
N ARG A 186 33.87 8.22 4.80
CA ARG A 186 33.72 7.68 3.44
C ARG A 186 33.25 6.23 3.46
N ALA A 187 33.89 5.40 4.28
CA ALA A 187 33.51 3.99 4.42
C ALA A 187 32.08 3.83 4.96
N GLU A 188 31.69 4.64 5.94
CA GLU A 188 30.34 4.59 6.51
C GLU A 188 29.28 5.05 5.51
N ILE A 189 29.52 6.09 4.71
CA ILE A 189 28.59 6.50 3.64
C ILE A 189 28.39 5.36 2.63
N VAL A 190 29.47 4.70 2.21
CA VAL A 190 29.39 3.55 1.28
C VAL A 190 28.57 2.42 1.89
N ALA A 191 28.81 2.07 3.15
CA ALA A 191 28.09 1.01 3.84
C ALA A 191 26.60 1.35 4.05
N ALA A 192 26.29 2.61 4.38
CA ALA A 192 24.92 3.08 4.54
C ALA A 192 24.16 3.11 3.21
N ILE A 193 24.81 3.53 2.10
CA ILE A 193 24.24 3.43 0.74
C ILE A 193 23.96 1.97 0.39
N ALA A 194 24.91 1.07 0.61
CA ALA A 194 24.73 -0.36 0.31
C ALA A 194 23.56 -0.96 1.09
N GLN A 195 23.40 -0.60 2.37
CA GLN A 195 22.23 -1.02 3.16
C GLN A 195 20.93 -0.42 2.60
N ALA A 196 20.92 0.86 2.21
CA ALA A 196 19.76 1.50 1.61
C ALA A 196 19.38 0.85 0.26
N GLU A 197 20.36 0.51 -0.58
CA GLU A 197 20.13 -0.20 -1.85
C GLU A 197 19.60 -1.63 -1.60
N ALA A 198 20.10 -2.32 -0.57
CA ALA A 198 19.63 -3.66 -0.21
C ALA A 198 18.13 -3.67 0.20
N VAL A 199 17.66 -2.65 0.93
CA VAL A 199 16.23 -2.59 1.30
C VAL A 199 15.33 -2.27 0.10
N LEU A 200 15.84 -1.64 -0.97
CA LEU A 200 15.07 -1.41 -2.20
C LEU A 200 14.84 -2.69 -3.00
N GLU A 201 15.70 -3.70 -2.85
CA GLU A 201 15.58 -5.01 -3.53
C GLU A 201 14.73 -6.02 -2.74
N MET A 202 14.18 -5.60 -1.59
CA MET A 202 13.32 -6.45 -0.77
C MET A 202 12.03 -6.84 -1.49
N THR A 203 11.54 -8.04 -1.17
CA THR A 203 10.33 -8.63 -1.77
C THR A 203 9.28 -9.04 -0.72
N VAL A 204 9.68 -9.01 0.56
CA VAL A 204 8.79 -9.08 1.72
C VAL A 204 8.95 -7.76 2.48
N ALA A 205 7.84 -7.14 2.86
CA ALA A 205 7.86 -5.84 3.53
C ALA A 205 8.51 -5.91 4.92
N ASP A 206 9.46 -5.01 5.17
CA ASP A 206 10.05 -4.76 6.48
C ASP A 206 10.28 -3.25 6.63
N GLN A 207 9.25 -2.58 7.15
CA GLN A 207 9.30 -1.14 7.36
C GLN A 207 10.39 -0.74 8.37
N THR A 208 10.67 -1.59 9.36
CA THR A 208 11.72 -1.34 10.36
C THR A 208 13.11 -1.39 9.74
N ALA A 209 13.38 -2.31 8.82
CA ALA A 209 14.64 -2.35 8.08
C ALA A 209 14.83 -1.10 7.21
N VAL A 210 13.77 -0.62 6.55
CA VAL A 210 13.79 0.62 5.75
C VAL A 210 14.07 1.83 6.63
N GLU A 211 13.39 1.96 7.77
CA GLU A 211 13.61 3.04 8.73
C GLU A 211 15.03 3.03 9.29
N ALA A 212 15.58 1.85 9.61
CA ALA A 212 16.94 1.70 10.07
C ALA A 212 17.98 2.11 9.00
N ALA A 213 17.76 1.70 7.75
CA ALA A 213 18.62 2.08 6.62
C ALA A 213 18.58 3.60 6.39
N GLN A 214 17.39 4.20 6.45
CA GLN A 214 17.23 5.65 6.34
C GLN A 214 17.90 6.38 7.50
N ALA A 215 17.67 5.95 8.74
CA ALA A 215 18.27 6.59 9.91
C ALA A 215 19.79 6.56 9.89
N ARG A 216 20.39 5.43 9.46
CA ARG A 216 21.84 5.29 9.31
C ARG A 216 22.39 6.28 8.28
N LEU A 217 21.75 6.34 7.12
CA LEU A 217 22.17 7.25 6.04
C LEU A 217 21.96 8.72 6.43
N ASP A 218 20.83 9.07 7.05
CA ASP A 218 20.56 10.41 7.57
C ASP A 218 21.64 10.83 8.58
N THR A 219 21.99 9.96 9.53
CA THR A 219 22.99 10.23 10.57
C THR A 219 24.35 10.62 9.99
N ILE A 220 24.88 9.83 9.05
CA ILE A 220 26.18 10.13 8.44
C ILE A 220 26.11 11.37 7.55
N LEU A 221 24.99 11.60 6.86
CA LEU A 221 24.80 12.78 6.03
C LEU A 221 24.68 14.08 6.83
N TYR A 222 24.11 14.02 8.03
CA TYR A 222 24.15 15.15 8.97
C TYR A 222 25.58 15.42 9.46
N LYS A 223 26.31 14.36 9.85
CA LYS A 223 27.69 14.47 10.35
C LYS A 223 28.61 15.17 9.33
N VAL A 224 28.51 14.80 8.06
CA VAL A 224 29.36 15.37 6.99
C VAL A 224 28.79 16.66 6.40
N GLY A 225 27.72 17.22 6.99
CA GLY A 225 27.08 18.45 6.53
C GLY A 225 26.52 18.37 5.11
N GLN A 226 26.09 17.18 4.67
CA GLN A 226 25.33 17.02 3.41
C GLN A 226 23.85 17.35 3.62
N LEU A 227 23.31 17.00 4.78
CA LEU A 227 21.95 17.33 5.18
C LEU A 227 21.97 18.25 6.40
N THR A 228 20.91 19.05 6.54
CA THR A 228 20.67 19.84 7.75
C THR A 228 19.85 19.01 8.73
N PRO A 229 20.28 18.85 10.00
CA PRO A 229 19.49 18.18 11.01
C PRO A 229 18.10 18.83 11.15
N PRO A 230 17.03 18.05 11.42
CA PRO A 230 15.74 18.62 11.74
C PRO A 230 15.86 19.54 12.97
N LYS A 231 15.11 20.64 12.96
CA LYS A 231 15.02 21.53 14.13
C LYS A 231 14.39 20.74 15.28
N GLU A 232 14.89 20.89 16.50
CA GLU A 232 14.23 20.31 17.68
C GLU A 232 12.76 20.74 17.72
N GLU A 233 11.85 19.78 17.64
CA GLU A 233 10.43 20.07 17.78
C GLU A 233 10.14 20.50 19.22
N SER A 234 9.35 21.57 19.33
CA SER A 234 8.85 22.04 20.63
C SER A 234 8.08 20.92 21.32
N LYS A 235 8.48 20.57 22.56
CA LYS A 235 7.82 19.57 23.41
C LYS A 235 6.32 19.83 23.67
N LEU A 236 5.79 20.99 23.28
CA LEU A 236 4.38 21.37 23.40
C LEU A 236 3.50 20.88 22.24
N ALA A 237 4.07 20.58 21.07
CA ALA A 237 3.32 20.27 19.85
C ALA A 237 2.59 18.89 19.88
N PRO A 238 3.18 17.78 20.35
CA PRO A 238 2.55 16.46 20.22
C PRO A 238 1.28 16.29 21.07
N GLY A 239 1.20 16.96 22.21
CA GLY A 239 0.02 16.93 23.09
C GLY A 239 -1.15 17.74 22.53
N LEU A 240 -0.84 18.87 21.88
CA LEU A 240 -1.84 19.70 21.20
C LEU A 240 -2.39 18.97 19.97
N GLU A 241 -1.52 18.32 19.21
CA GLU A 241 -1.88 17.59 17.98
C GLU A 241 -2.83 16.42 18.28
N LYS A 242 -2.51 15.60 19.29
CA LYS A 242 -3.43 14.54 19.78
C LYS A 242 -4.77 15.07 20.27
N PHE A 243 -4.80 16.25 20.89
CA PHE A 243 -6.03 16.90 21.32
C PHE A 243 -6.88 17.34 20.12
N PHE A 244 -6.27 17.96 19.10
CA PHE A 244 -6.96 18.36 17.88
C PHE A 244 -7.40 17.16 17.02
N GLU A 245 -6.60 16.09 16.94
CA GLU A 245 -7.00 14.84 16.31
C GLU A 245 -8.21 14.24 17.02
N SER A 246 -8.22 14.21 18.35
CA SER A 246 -9.34 13.69 19.14
C SER A 246 -10.62 14.52 18.94
N MET A 247 -10.49 15.85 18.88
CA MET A 247 -11.62 16.74 18.56
C MET A 247 -12.09 16.58 17.11
N SER A 248 -11.17 16.40 16.16
CA SER A 248 -11.48 16.15 14.75
C SER A 248 -12.23 14.83 14.58
N TRP A 249 -11.80 13.76 15.26
CA TRP A 249 -12.49 12.47 15.29
C TRP A 249 -13.87 12.57 15.94
N MET A 250 -14.01 13.38 17.00
CA MET A 250 -15.29 13.64 17.66
C MET A 250 -16.24 14.43 16.74
N LEU A 251 -15.74 15.46 16.06
CA LEU A 251 -16.47 16.24 15.07
C LEU A 251 -16.86 15.38 13.86
N TYR A 252 -15.96 14.52 13.38
CA TYR A 252 -16.27 13.54 12.35
C TYR A 252 -17.38 12.60 12.82
N LYS A 253 -17.30 12.00 14.01
CA LYS A 253 -18.38 11.15 14.54
C LYS A 253 -19.73 11.86 14.72
N THR A 254 -19.72 13.16 15.02
CA THR A 254 -20.95 13.93 15.32
C THR A 254 -21.55 14.61 14.08
N LEU A 255 -20.73 15.03 13.13
CA LEU A 255 -21.08 15.83 11.95
C LEU A 255 -20.75 15.15 10.61
N GLY A 256 -19.87 14.15 10.58
CA GLY A 256 -19.39 13.44 9.39
C GLY A 256 -19.90 12.00 9.30
N GLY A 257 -20.77 11.73 8.32
CA GLY A 257 -21.24 10.38 7.98
C GLY A 257 -22.76 10.27 7.81
N GLY A 258 -23.52 11.29 8.17
CA GLY A 258 -24.90 11.49 7.74
C GLY A 258 -25.01 12.92 7.22
N SER A 259 -25.61 13.12 6.05
CA SER A 259 -25.73 14.46 5.51
C SER A 259 -26.52 15.34 6.50
N VAL A 260 -26.15 16.62 6.63
CA VAL A 260 -26.98 17.62 7.35
C VAL A 260 -28.42 17.63 6.81
N TYR A 261 -28.59 17.19 5.56
CA TYR A 261 -29.88 16.97 4.91
C TYR A 261 -30.76 15.93 5.60
N ASP A 262 -30.20 14.83 6.11
CA ASP A 262 -30.96 13.73 6.75
C ASP A 262 -31.47 14.10 8.16
N LYS A 263 -30.86 15.10 8.80
CA LYS A 263 -31.24 15.55 10.15
C LYS A 263 -32.18 16.77 10.17
N ILE A 264 -32.39 17.41 9.02
CA ILE A 264 -33.23 18.62 8.90
C ILE A 264 -34.59 18.33 8.24
N PHE A 265 -34.72 17.23 7.48
CA PHE A 265 -35.95 16.88 6.75
C PHE A 265 -36.60 15.55 7.18
N HIS A 266 -36.67 15.31 8.50
CA HIS A 266 -37.62 14.38 9.12
C HIS A 266 -38.35 15.05 10.27
#